data_AF-A0A4R2SH02-F1
#
_entry.id   AF-A0A4R2SH02-F1
#
_cell.length_a   1.000
_cell.length_b   1.000
_cell.length_c   1.000
_cell.angle_alpha   90.00
_cell.angle_beta   90.00
_cell.angle_gamma   90.00
#
_symmetry.space_group_name_H-M   'P 1'
#
loop_
_entity.id
_entity.type
_entity.pdbx_description
1 polymer ?
#
loop_
_entity_poly.entity_id
_entity_poly.type
_entity_poly.pdbx_seq_one_letter_code
_entity_poly.pdbx_strand_id
1 'polypeptide(L)'
;MLTDIIMTSTSRLLAGVALATFAPPAFAQEAPPAAATTLTTPDTGGGADDTIVVTGVRGGQARTVADSPVPIDVISRRELQATGRTGLKEILGNIVPSLTMPALGGGGTSASVKPIAIRGLSGDYLLVLVNGKRRHTTSLINNLSRISGGSTPVDIDLIPTNAVGRIEVLRDGAAAQYGSDAVSGVINIILDDAPKGGRFSITGGQQYSKGAPLLQTDLSYGTALGEGGFFRAAVEAKYHDRADSSADAVPRILPLVNGQPDPREATLDHVYAGGYGRSNRDKMINGSYNAELPVGDTLRLYSFSTLSYVTSGTRAARISPPPPALVAKPTPTA
;
A
#
# COMPACT_ATOMS: atom_id res chain seq x y z
N MET A 1 31.68 -45.58 -13.20
CA MET A 1 32.13 -44.98 -11.92
C MET A 1 32.56 -43.55 -12.21
N LEU A 2 32.16 -42.61 -11.34
CA LEU A 2 32.40 -41.15 -11.36
C LEU A 2 31.54 -40.35 -12.36
N THR A 3 30.81 -39.28 -12.02
CA THR A 3 30.45 -38.65 -10.74
C THR A 3 29.29 -37.66 -11.01
N ASP A 4 28.25 -37.67 -10.18
CA ASP A 4 27.20 -36.64 -10.12
C ASP A 4 27.68 -35.41 -9.35
N ILE A 5 27.52 -34.19 -9.89
CA ILE A 5 27.39 -32.94 -9.10
C ILE A 5 26.51 -31.95 -9.89
N ILE A 6 25.21 -31.90 -9.58
CA ILE A 6 24.32 -30.80 -9.97
C ILE A 6 24.36 -29.74 -8.87
N MET A 7 24.92 -28.58 -9.22
CA MET A 7 25.10 -27.43 -8.33
C MET A 7 23.77 -26.66 -8.22
N THR A 8 23.00 -26.93 -7.16
CA THR A 8 21.82 -26.14 -6.80
C THR A 8 22.23 -25.09 -5.78
N SER A 9 22.40 -23.84 -6.21
CA SER A 9 22.67 -22.71 -5.32
C SER A 9 21.36 -22.18 -4.74
N THR A 10 21.00 -22.64 -3.54
CA THR A 10 19.99 -21.98 -2.70
C THR A 10 20.67 -20.99 -1.77
N SER A 11 20.67 -19.71 -2.14
CA SER A 11 21.08 -18.61 -1.29
C SER A 11 19.97 -18.27 -0.28
N ARG A 12 20.05 -18.87 0.91
CA ARG A 12 19.28 -18.46 2.09
C ARG A 12 19.99 -17.26 2.74
N LEU A 13 19.52 -16.04 2.47
CA LEU A 13 19.87 -14.89 3.30
C LEU A 13 18.96 -14.88 4.53
N LEU A 14 19.50 -15.34 5.66
CA LEU A 14 18.97 -15.01 6.99
C LEU A 14 19.24 -13.52 7.25
N ALA A 15 18.20 -12.69 7.19
CA ALA A 15 18.23 -11.36 7.79
C ALA A 15 17.86 -11.52 9.28
N GLY A 16 18.86 -11.74 10.12
CA GLY A 16 18.69 -11.71 11.57
C GLY A 16 18.56 -10.26 12.04
N VAL A 17 17.36 -9.85 12.46
CA VAL A 17 17.16 -8.63 13.23
C VAL A 17 17.51 -8.94 14.68
N ALA A 18 18.72 -8.57 15.09
CA ALA A 18 19.11 -8.61 16.51
C ALA A 18 18.44 -7.43 17.24
N LEU A 19 17.39 -7.72 18.02
CA LEU A 19 16.78 -6.76 18.93
C LEU A 19 17.67 -6.66 20.18
N ALA A 20 18.49 -5.61 20.27
CA ALA A 20 19.19 -5.28 21.50
C ALA A 20 18.19 -4.66 22.48
N THR A 21 17.74 -5.43 23.47
CA THR A 21 16.92 -4.95 24.59
C THR A 21 17.79 -4.19 25.58
N PHE A 22 17.70 -2.86 25.58
CA PHE A 22 18.23 -2.03 26.66
C PHE A 22 17.05 -1.61 27.55
N ALA A 23 16.86 -2.29 28.67
CA ALA A 23 15.87 -1.93 29.69
C ALA A 23 16.56 -1.11 30.79
N PRO A 24 16.23 0.17 31.00
CA PRO A 24 16.67 0.89 32.19
C PRO A 24 15.86 0.43 33.43
N PRO A 25 16.45 0.47 34.63
CA PRO A 25 15.76 0.09 35.86
C PRO A 25 14.69 1.13 36.22
N ALA A 26 13.49 0.66 36.51
CA ALA A 26 12.40 1.47 37.06
C ALA A 26 12.63 1.69 38.56
N PHE A 27 12.86 2.93 38.97
CA PHE A 27 12.72 3.34 40.36
C PHE A 27 11.26 3.76 40.59
N ALA A 28 10.59 3.09 41.53
CA ALA A 28 9.29 3.50 42.04
C ALA A 28 9.48 4.74 42.93
N GLN A 29 8.88 5.87 42.56
CA GLN A 29 8.82 7.06 43.41
C GLN A 29 7.35 7.42 43.67
N GLU A 30 7.07 7.59 44.96
CA GLU A 30 5.76 7.88 45.54
C GLU A 30 5.24 9.26 45.11
N ALA A 31 3.94 9.32 44.81
CA ALA A 31 3.27 10.52 44.31
C ALA A 31 2.98 11.51 45.46
N PRO A 32 3.39 12.80 45.37
CA PRO A 32 2.89 13.83 46.27
C PRO A 32 1.50 14.31 45.81
N PRO A 33 0.60 14.68 46.74
CA PRO A 33 -0.70 15.25 46.39
C PRO A 33 -0.51 16.73 46.01
N ALA A 34 -0.96 17.13 44.83
CA ALA A 34 -0.95 18.54 44.43
C ALA A 34 -2.27 18.95 43.75
N ALA A 35 -2.96 19.83 44.48
CA ALA A 35 -3.97 20.82 44.14
C ALA A 35 -4.57 20.84 42.72
N ALA A 36 -5.90 20.85 42.68
CA ALA A 36 -6.72 21.13 41.51
C ALA A 36 -6.52 22.58 41.02
N THR A 37 -5.87 22.72 39.87
CA THR A 37 -6.00 23.92 39.02
C THR A 37 -6.92 23.56 37.87
N THR A 38 -8.10 24.15 37.87
CA THR A 38 -9.07 24.10 36.78
C THR A 38 -8.48 24.75 35.53
N LEU A 39 -8.06 23.92 34.56
CA LEU A 39 -7.82 24.34 33.18
C LEU A 39 -8.99 23.85 32.34
N THR A 40 -9.78 24.82 31.88
CA THR A 40 -10.86 24.69 30.90
C THR A 40 -10.39 23.91 29.67
N THR A 41 -10.88 22.69 29.55
CA THR A 41 -10.86 21.92 28.30
C THR A 41 -11.92 22.52 27.37
N PRO A 42 -11.63 22.87 26.11
CA PRO A 42 -12.69 23.08 25.14
C PRO A 42 -13.38 21.74 24.92
N ASP A 43 -14.65 21.72 25.29
CA ASP A 43 -15.61 20.66 25.03
C ASP A 43 -15.57 20.28 23.55
N THR A 44 -15.05 19.09 23.23
CA THR A 44 -15.17 18.51 21.89
C THR A 44 -16.53 17.85 21.78
N GLY A 45 -17.56 18.69 21.62
CA GLY A 45 -18.85 18.29 21.08
C GLY A 45 -18.70 18.02 19.58
N GLY A 46 -18.18 16.83 19.24
CA GLY A 46 -17.93 16.41 17.86
C GLY A 46 -19.20 16.16 17.06
N GLY A 47 -19.73 17.20 16.43
CA GLY A 47 -20.50 17.10 15.19
C GLY A 47 -19.57 17.02 13.98
N ALA A 48 -20.04 16.47 12.87
CA ALA A 48 -19.27 16.38 11.61
C ALA A 48 -18.74 17.75 11.12
N ASP A 49 -19.31 18.84 11.62
CA ASP A 49 -19.00 20.23 11.26
C ASP A 49 -17.61 20.72 11.73
N ASP A 50 -16.94 20.08 12.69
CA ASP A 50 -15.63 20.56 13.22
C ASP A 50 -14.41 19.80 12.65
N THR A 51 -14.60 18.99 11.60
CA THR A 51 -13.48 18.25 11.00
C THR A 51 -12.61 19.19 10.18
N ILE A 52 -11.43 19.54 10.72
CA ILE A 52 -10.45 20.39 10.06
C ILE A 52 -9.79 19.69 8.86
N VAL A 53 -9.90 20.33 7.69
CA VAL A 53 -9.39 19.90 6.39
C VAL A 53 -8.40 20.93 5.85
N VAL A 54 -7.27 20.45 5.34
CA VAL A 54 -6.18 21.29 4.80
C VAL A 54 -6.10 21.19 3.27
N THR A 55 -6.74 20.19 2.68
CA THR A 55 -6.79 19.98 1.22
C THR A 55 -7.82 20.88 0.55
N GLY A 56 -7.46 21.46 -0.61
CA GLY A 56 -8.34 22.38 -1.34
C GLY A 56 -8.38 23.80 -0.79
N VAL A 57 -7.43 24.15 0.09
CA VAL A 57 -7.33 25.47 0.72
C VAL A 57 -6.00 26.14 0.36
N ARG A 58 -6.08 27.36 -0.20
CA ARG A 58 -4.91 28.19 -0.56
C ARG A 58 -4.61 29.31 0.45
N GLY A 59 -5.43 29.47 1.49
CA GLY A 59 -5.23 30.41 2.59
C GLY A 59 -4.68 29.72 3.84
N GLY A 60 -3.97 30.44 4.71
CA GLY A 60 -3.40 29.86 5.95
C GLY A 60 -4.41 29.41 7.00
N GLN A 61 -5.71 29.47 6.70
CA GLN A 61 -6.79 29.00 7.57
C GLN A 61 -7.28 27.66 7.04
N ALA A 62 -7.20 26.61 7.85
CA ALA A 62 -7.81 25.34 7.54
C ALA A 62 -9.35 25.48 7.53
N ARG A 63 -10.03 24.73 6.66
CA ARG A 63 -11.49 24.77 6.52
C ARG A 63 -12.12 23.54 7.13
N THR A 64 -13.37 23.64 7.53
CA THR A 64 -14.16 22.45 7.86
C THR A 64 -14.71 21.81 6.59
N VAL A 65 -15.21 20.57 6.69
CA VAL A 65 -15.93 19.93 5.58
C VAL A 65 -17.18 20.75 5.19
N ALA A 66 -17.86 21.36 6.17
CA ALA A 66 -19.06 22.17 5.96
C ALA A 66 -18.78 23.49 5.21
N ASP A 67 -17.60 24.08 5.40
CA ASP A 67 -17.20 25.34 4.77
C ASP A 67 -16.54 25.15 3.39
N SER A 68 -16.36 23.91 2.95
CA SER A 68 -15.73 23.61 1.66
C SER A 68 -16.75 23.70 0.52
N PRO A 69 -16.51 24.50 -0.54
CA PRO A 69 -17.37 24.56 -1.71
C PRO A 69 -17.29 23.30 -2.59
N VAL A 70 -16.34 22.41 -2.31
CA VAL A 70 -16.06 21.19 -3.07
C VAL A 70 -16.13 19.96 -2.15
N PRO A 71 -16.60 18.81 -2.65
CA PRO A 71 -16.76 17.61 -1.84
C PRO A 71 -15.40 17.02 -1.44
N ILE A 72 -15.10 17.03 -0.14
CA ILE A 72 -13.90 16.45 0.44
C ILE A 72 -14.30 15.31 1.37
N ASP A 73 -13.74 14.12 1.12
CA ASP A 73 -13.88 12.99 2.02
C ASP A 73 -12.71 12.99 3.00
N VAL A 74 -13.00 12.98 4.30
CA VAL A 74 -11.99 12.85 5.35
C VAL A 74 -12.06 11.45 5.92
N ILE A 75 -11.01 10.68 5.68
CA ILE A 75 -10.92 9.29 6.06
C ILE A 75 -10.03 9.22 7.29
N SER A 76 -10.66 8.96 8.43
CA SER A 76 -10.02 8.87 9.72
C SER A 76 -9.19 7.60 9.87
N ARG A 77 -8.21 7.61 10.78
CA ARG A 77 -7.46 6.39 11.16
C ARG A 77 -8.35 5.20 11.49
N ARG A 78 -9.47 5.46 12.18
CA ARG A 78 -10.41 4.41 12.59
C ARG A 78 -11.05 3.75 11.37
N GLU A 79 -11.46 4.52 10.37
CA GLU A 79 -12.03 3.99 9.13
C GLU A 79 -10.98 3.22 8.33
N LEU A 80 -9.75 3.73 8.24
CA LEU A 80 -8.64 3.00 7.59
C LEU A 80 -8.46 1.60 8.21
N GLN A 81 -8.48 1.53 9.55
CA GLN A 81 -8.33 0.28 10.31
C GLN A 81 -9.55 -0.64 10.22
N ALA A 82 -10.77 -0.09 10.11
CA ALA A 82 -12.00 -0.86 10.10
C ALA A 82 -12.18 -1.71 8.83
N THR A 83 -11.50 -1.39 7.73
CA THR A 83 -11.64 -2.12 6.46
C THR A 83 -11.09 -3.55 6.49
N GLY A 84 -10.15 -3.85 7.39
CA GLY A 84 -9.41 -5.12 7.39
C GLY A 84 -8.58 -5.38 6.12
N ARG A 85 -8.41 -4.37 5.24
CA ARG A 85 -7.62 -4.47 4.01
C ARG A 85 -6.16 -4.12 4.30
N THR A 86 -5.25 -4.62 3.45
CA THR A 86 -3.81 -4.40 3.62
C THR A 86 -3.27 -3.47 2.54
N GLY A 87 -2.65 -2.37 2.97
CA GLY A 87 -2.11 -1.34 2.07
C GLY A 87 -3.15 -0.29 1.68
N LEU A 88 -2.67 0.94 1.51
CA LEU A 88 -3.51 2.12 1.34
C LEU A 88 -4.40 2.05 0.11
N LYS A 89 -3.95 1.46 -1.01
CA LYS A 89 -4.80 1.35 -2.20
C LYS A 89 -6.06 0.53 -1.92
N GLU A 90 -5.92 -0.62 -1.24
CA GLU A 90 -7.03 -1.57 -1.02
C GLU A 90 -8.04 -1.00 -0.05
N ILE A 91 -7.54 -0.26 0.95
CA ILE A 91 -8.33 0.48 1.92
C ILE A 91 -9.11 1.59 1.21
N LEU A 92 -8.43 2.45 0.45
CA LEU A 92 -9.07 3.57 -0.24
C LEU A 92 -10.05 3.12 -1.33
N GLY A 93 -9.77 2.03 -2.04
CA GLY A 93 -10.71 1.47 -3.03
C GLY A 93 -11.95 0.84 -2.39
N ASN A 94 -11.93 0.58 -1.08
CA ASN A 94 -13.11 0.13 -0.35
C ASN A 94 -13.93 1.32 0.21
N ILE A 95 -13.26 2.38 0.63
CA ILE A 95 -13.89 3.55 1.27
C ILE A 95 -14.37 4.57 0.24
N VAL A 96 -13.58 4.84 -0.81
CA VAL A 96 -13.81 5.91 -1.79
C VAL A 96 -14.48 5.34 -3.05
N PRO A 97 -15.78 5.59 -3.29
CA PRO A 97 -16.51 4.93 -4.38
C PRO A 97 -15.99 5.29 -5.78
N SER A 98 -15.43 6.49 -5.94
CA SER A 98 -14.89 6.96 -7.22
C SER A 98 -13.48 6.45 -7.53
N LEU A 99 -12.82 5.80 -6.55
CA LEU A 99 -11.48 5.26 -6.70
C LEU A 99 -11.56 3.83 -7.22
N THR A 100 -10.84 3.58 -8.32
CA THR A 100 -10.77 2.28 -8.97
C THR A 100 -9.31 1.88 -9.13
N MET A 101 -9.05 0.57 -9.17
CA MET A 101 -7.75 0.01 -9.47
C MET A 101 -7.82 -0.70 -10.81
N PRO A 102 -6.97 -0.36 -11.79
CA PRO A 102 -6.87 -1.12 -13.01
C PRO A 102 -6.57 -2.60 -12.70
N ALA A 103 -7.32 -3.52 -13.30
CA ALA A 103 -7.16 -4.97 -13.08
C ALA A 103 -5.75 -5.49 -13.43
N LEU A 104 -5.02 -4.75 -14.27
CA LEU A 104 -3.62 -4.95 -14.59
C LEU A 104 -2.92 -3.59 -14.51
N GLY A 105 -1.93 -3.45 -13.62
CA GLY A 105 -1.20 -2.21 -13.42
C GLY A 105 -0.13 -1.91 -14.48
N GLY A 106 0.16 -2.87 -15.36
CA GLY A 106 1.21 -2.78 -16.37
C GLY A 106 1.66 -4.17 -16.84
N GLY A 107 2.56 -4.22 -17.83
CA GLY A 107 3.21 -5.41 -18.35
C GLY A 107 4.72 -5.42 -18.06
N GLY A 108 5.30 -6.61 -17.87
CA GLY A 108 6.73 -6.73 -17.57
C GLY A 108 7.13 -6.02 -16.27
N THR A 109 8.12 -5.13 -16.33
CA THR A 109 8.61 -4.37 -15.16
C THR A 109 7.54 -3.44 -14.58
N SER A 110 6.70 -2.83 -15.43
CA SER A 110 5.64 -1.91 -15.01
C SER A 110 4.53 -2.58 -14.19
N ALA A 111 4.42 -3.92 -14.24
CA ALA A 111 3.49 -4.68 -13.42
C ALA A 111 3.79 -4.58 -11.90
N SER A 112 4.99 -4.12 -11.52
CA SER A 112 5.33 -3.85 -10.12
C SER A 112 4.70 -2.56 -9.58
N VAL A 113 4.33 -1.62 -10.47
CA VAL A 113 3.59 -0.41 -10.10
C VAL A 113 2.11 -0.75 -9.96
N LYS A 114 1.48 -0.29 -8.89
CA LYS A 114 0.06 -0.51 -8.62
C LYS A 114 -0.65 0.84 -8.73
N PRO A 115 -1.11 1.21 -9.93
CA PRO A 115 -1.78 2.48 -10.15
C PRO A 115 -3.15 2.53 -9.47
N ILE A 116 -3.57 3.75 -9.15
CA ILE A 116 -4.94 4.09 -8.77
C ILE A 116 -5.53 5.03 -9.83
N ALA A 117 -6.84 4.99 -10.01
CA ALA A 117 -7.59 5.84 -10.92
C ALA A 117 -8.79 6.42 -10.20
N ILE A 118 -9.11 7.69 -10.44
CA ILE A 118 -10.32 8.34 -9.92
C ILE A 118 -11.19 8.76 -11.09
N ARG A 119 -12.48 8.42 -11.06
CA ARG A 119 -13.45 8.75 -12.12
C ARG A 119 -13.02 8.25 -13.51
N GLY A 120 -12.30 7.12 -13.56
CA GLY A 120 -11.80 6.53 -14.81
C GLY A 120 -10.58 7.23 -15.43
N LEU A 121 -10.06 8.29 -14.79
CA LEU A 121 -8.82 8.95 -15.20
C LEU A 121 -7.61 8.26 -14.58
N SER A 122 -6.51 8.19 -15.35
CA SER A 122 -5.24 7.61 -14.88
C SER A 122 -4.69 8.34 -13.65
N GLY A 123 -3.90 7.64 -12.84
CA GLY A 123 -3.25 8.20 -11.65
C GLY A 123 -2.29 9.36 -11.91
N ASP A 124 -1.91 9.63 -13.17
CA ASP A 124 -1.13 10.81 -13.56
C ASP A 124 -1.95 12.11 -13.49
N TYR A 125 -3.27 11.99 -13.61
CA TYR A 125 -4.20 13.11 -13.43
C TYR A 125 -4.65 13.25 -11.96
N LEU A 126 -4.06 12.48 -11.05
CA LEU A 126 -4.36 12.49 -9.63
C LEU A 126 -3.16 13.02 -8.86
N LEU A 127 -3.33 14.16 -8.19
CA LEU A 127 -2.28 14.68 -7.34
C LEU A 127 -2.28 13.97 -6.00
N VAL A 128 -1.15 13.34 -5.66
CA VAL A 128 -0.92 12.78 -4.32
C VAL A 128 -0.01 13.70 -3.53
N LEU A 129 -0.46 14.06 -2.32
CA LEU A 129 0.26 14.84 -1.34
C LEU A 129 0.56 13.99 -0.10
N VAL A 130 1.70 14.25 0.54
CA VAL A 130 2.03 13.79 1.89
C VAL A 130 2.31 15.02 2.74
N ASN A 131 1.55 15.21 3.82
CA ASN A 131 1.59 16.43 4.64
C ASN A 131 1.49 17.71 3.78
N GLY A 132 0.62 17.70 2.76
CA GLY A 132 0.43 18.82 1.84
C GLY A 132 1.56 19.06 0.83
N LYS A 133 2.61 18.22 0.78
CA LYS A 133 3.69 18.31 -0.23
C LYS A 133 3.55 17.23 -1.29
N ARG A 134 3.91 17.54 -2.55
CA ARG A 134 3.79 16.60 -3.67
C ARG A 134 4.61 15.34 -3.45
N ARG A 135 4.00 14.18 -3.70
CA ARG A 135 4.67 12.89 -3.71
C ARG A 135 5.28 12.64 -5.10
N HIS A 136 6.49 12.07 -5.15
CA HIS A 136 7.12 11.72 -6.42
C HIS A 136 6.40 10.55 -7.11
N THR A 137 6.39 10.58 -8.43
CA THR A 137 5.89 9.51 -9.30
C THR A 137 6.88 8.36 -9.42
N THR A 138 6.44 7.24 -9.98
CA THR A 138 7.34 6.12 -10.30
C THR A 138 8.13 6.38 -11.59
N SER A 139 9.33 5.80 -11.71
CA SER A 139 10.13 5.86 -12.95
C SER A 139 9.72 4.81 -13.99
N LEU A 140 8.73 3.97 -13.68
CA LEU A 140 8.27 2.90 -14.55
C LEU A 140 7.06 3.38 -15.34
N ILE A 141 7.21 3.41 -16.66
CA ILE A 141 6.13 3.76 -17.58
C ILE A 141 5.23 2.54 -17.75
N ASN A 142 3.92 2.73 -17.59
CA ASN A 142 2.95 1.71 -17.97
C ASN A 142 2.98 1.53 -19.48
N ASN A 143 3.48 0.38 -19.93
CA ASN A 143 3.69 0.08 -21.34
C ASN A 143 2.53 -0.66 -22.00
N LEU A 144 1.42 -0.90 -21.29
CA LEU A 144 0.23 -1.51 -21.87
C LEU A 144 -0.63 -0.46 -22.56
N SER A 145 -1.03 -0.73 -23.81
CA SER A 145 -2.00 0.08 -24.57
C SER A 145 -3.44 -0.13 -24.05
N ARG A 146 -3.68 0.17 -22.76
CA ARG A 146 -4.97 0.09 -22.08
C ARG A 146 -5.20 1.35 -21.24
N ILE A 147 -6.22 1.36 -20.37
CA ILE A 147 -6.43 2.40 -19.35
C ILE A 147 -5.11 2.58 -18.59
N SER A 148 -4.67 3.85 -18.45
CA SER A 148 -3.38 4.23 -17.88
C SER A 148 -2.15 3.86 -18.72
N GLY A 149 -2.29 3.57 -20.02
CA GLY A 149 -1.15 3.39 -20.92
C GLY A 149 -0.32 4.66 -21.06
N GLY A 150 1.00 4.53 -21.04
CA GLY A 150 1.95 5.65 -21.07
C GLY A 150 2.10 6.39 -19.73
N SER A 151 1.39 5.98 -18.68
CA SER A 151 1.37 6.71 -17.42
C SER A 151 2.52 6.39 -16.48
N THR A 152 2.87 7.31 -15.58
CA THR A 152 3.83 7.13 -14.47
C THR A 152 3.20 7.55 -13.14
N PRO A 153 2.30 6.73 -12.55
CA PRO A 153 1.51 7.17 -11.42
C PRO A 153 2.30 7.15 -10.12
N VAL A 154 1.77 7.82 -9.09
CA VAL A 154 2.25 7.70 -7.71
C VAL A 154 1.78 6.38 -7.11
N ASP A 155 2.71 5.67 -6.46
CA ASP A 155 2.44 4.41 -5.78
C ASP A 155 2.24 4.63 -4.27
N ILE A 156 0.99 4.77 -3.86
CA ILE A 156 0.63 5.08 -2.47
C ILE A 156 0.88 3.91 -1.51
N ASP A 157 0.98 2.67 -1.99
CA ASP A 157 1.27 1.50 -1.16
C ASP A 157 2.72 1.50 -0.63
N LEU A 158 3.56 2.44 -1.05
CA LEU A 158 4.89 2.67 -0.49
C LEU A 158 4.86 3.45 0.82
N ILE A 159 3.72 4.03 1.20
CA ILE A 159 3.53 4.73 2.47
C ILE A 159 2.94 3.72 3.47
N PRO A 160 3.61 3.45 4.62
CA PRO A 160 3.10 2.52 5.61
C PRO A 160 1.70 2.92 6.09
N THR A 161 0.78 1.96 6.15
CA THR A 161 -0.61 2.23 6.56
C THR A 161 -0.69 2.75 8.00
N ASN A 162 0.19 2.24 8.86
CA ASN A 162 0.31 2.63 10.27
C ASN A 162 1.00 4.00 10.50
N ALA A 163 1.54 4.62 9.46
CA ALA A 163 2.09 5.97 9.51
C ALA A 163 1.01 7.05 9.31
N VAL A 164 -0.17 6.67 8.81
CA VAL A 164 -1.22 7.60 8.38
C VAL A 164 -2.12 7.97 9.56
N GLY A 165 -2.25 9.28 9.80
CA GLY A 165 -3.21 9.84 10.75
C GLY A 165 -4.59 9.97 10.14
N ARG A 166 -4.67 10.57 8.95
CA ARG A 166 -5.91 10.68 8.15
C ARG A 166 -5.59 10.86 6.67
N ILE A 167 -6.57 10.64 5.81
CA ILE A 167 -6.47 10.90 4.38
C ILE A 167 -7.61 11.85 4.00
N GLU A 168 -7.27 12.93 3.31
CA GLU A 168 -8.24 13.86 2.75
C GLU A 168 -8.30 13.63 1.23
N VAL A 169 -9.48 13.31 0.71
CA VAL A 169 -9.70 13.04 -0.71
C VAL A 169 -10.61 14.12 -1.29
N LEU A 170 -10.02 15.02 -2.06
CA LEU A 170 -10.75 15.95 -2.89
C LEU A 170 -11.07 15.27 -4.21
N ARG A 171 -12.35 14.96 -4.42
CA ARG A 171 -12.80 14.21 -5.61
C ARG A 171 -12.97 15.09 -6.84
N ASP A 172 -12.89 16.41 -6.70
CA ASP A 172 -13.05 17.34 -7.81
C ASP A 172 -11.72 17.84 -8.37
N GLY A 173 -11.74 18.32 -9.61
CA GLY A 173 -10.56 18.89 -10.24
C GLY A 173 -10.07 20.12 -9.48
N ALA A 174 -8.81 20.11 -9.08
CA ALA A 174 -8.19 21.17 -8.27
C ALA A 174 -7.00 21.82 -8.99
N ALA A 175 -6.97 21.73 -10.32
CA ALA A 175 -5.83 22.18 -11.13
C ALA A 175 -5.55 23.69 -11.01
N ALA A 176 -6.56 24.51 -10.73
CA ALA A 176 -6.36 25.94 -10.46
C ALA A 176 -5.55 26.20 -9.18
N GLN A 177 -5.64 25.32 -8.17
CA GLN A 177 -4.95 25.48 -6.89
C GLN A 177 -3.62 24.72 -6.85
N TYR A 178 -3.61 23.52 -7.43
CA TYR A 178 -2.50 22.59 -7.37
C TYR A 178 -1.88 22.25 -8.74
N GLY A 179 -2.18 22.99 -9.81
CA GLY A 179 -1.57 22.79 -11.13
C GLY A 179 -2.09 21.57 -11.91
N SER A 180 -1.51 21.34 -13.09
CA SER A 180 -2.01 20.39 -14.11
C SER A 180 -2.15 18.93 -13.67
N ASP A 181 -1.48 18.53 -12.59
CA ASP A 181 -1.54 17.14 -12.09
C ASP A 181 -2.85 16.85 -11.32
N ALA A 182 -3.59 17.90 -10.92
CA ALA A 182 -4.80 17.78 -10.11
C ALA A 182 -6.09 17.89 -10.96
N VAL A 183 -6.16 17.17 -12.08
CA VAL A 183 -7.33 17.19 -12.99
C VAL A 183 -8.45 16.30 -12.47
N SER A 184 -8.13 15.09 -12.01
CA SER A 184 -9.10 14.10 -11.52
C SER A 184 -9.44 14.25 -10.03
N GLY A 185 -8.56 14.89 -9.27
CA GLY A 185 -8.70 15.04 -7.82
C GLY A 185 -7.36 15.27 -7.12
N VAL A 186 -7.42 15.29 -5.79
CA VAL A 186 -6.26 15.34 -4.88
C VAL A 186 -6.45 14.34 -3.75
N ILE A 187 -5.43 13.54 -3.46
CA ILE A 187 -5.33 12.75 -2.23
C ILE A 187 -4.23 13.34 -1.37
N ASN A 188 -4.56 13.80 -0.17
CA ASN A 188 -3.58 14.27 0.80
C ASN A 188 -3.50 13.30 1.97
N ILE A 189 -2.36 12.63 2.08
CA ILE A 189 -2.07 11.69 3.16
C ILE A 189 -1.38 12.48 4.27
N ILE A 190 -2.07 12.62 5.39
CA ILE A 190 -1.53 13.31 6.56
C ILE A 190 -0.97 12.26 7.51
N LEU A 191 0.35 12.35 7.72
CA LEU A 191 1.06 11.45 8.61
C LEU A 191 0.67 11.72 10.06
N ASP A 192 0.68 10.67 10.86
CA ASP A 192 0.37 10.73 12.28
C ASP A 192 1.35 11.66 13.01
N ASP A 193 0.81 12.57 13.81
CA ASP A 193 1.49 13.62 14.57
C ASP A 193 1.36 13.41 16.08
N ALA A 194 0.75 12.29 16.52
CA ALA A 194 0.58 12.00 17.93
C ALA A 194 1.94 11.87 18.63
N PRO A 195 2.24 12.72 19.64
CA PRO A 195 3.56 12.80 20.27
C PRO A 195 3.85 11.64 21.21
N LYS A 196 2.88 10.78 21.54
CA LYS A 196 3.09 9.67 22.47
C LYS A 196 2.39 8.42 21.99
N GLY A 197 2.93 7.29 22.45
CA GLY A 197 2.37 5.97 22.22
C GLY A 197 2.95 5.27 21.00
N GLY A 198 2.59 4.02 20.84
CA GLY A 198 3.00 3.19 19.73
C GLY A 198 1.93 2.15 19.43
N ARG A 199 2.05 1.52 18.27
CA ARG A 199 1.16 0.45 17.85
C ARG A 199 1.98 -0.68 17.29
N PHE A 200 1.62 -1.89 17.68
CA PHE A 200 2.07 -3.11 17.05
C PHE A 200 0.85 -3.86 16.51
N SER A 201 0.88 -4.28 15.25
CA SER A 201 -0.14 -5.17 14.69
C SER A 201 0.48 -6.25 13.81
N ILE A 202 -0.13 -7.42 13.84
CA ILE A 202 0.13 -8.50 12.90
C ILE A 202 -1.20 -8.88 12.26
N THR A 203 -1.23 -8.91 10.95
CA THR A 203 -2.38 -9.33 10.15
C THR A 203 -1.96 -10.52 9.30
N GLY A 204 -2.69 -11.63 9.40
CA GLY A 204 -2.44 -12.82 8.61
C GLY A 204 -3.71 -13.27 7.90
N GLY A 205 -3.57 -13.84 6.71
CA GLY A 205 -4.71 -14.34 5.95
C GLY A 205 -4.30 -15.22 4.78
N GLN A 206 -5.27 -15.91 4.20
CA GLN A 206 -5.12 -16.62 2.93
C GLN A 206 -6.52 -16.81 2.32
N GLN A 207 -6.58 -17.05 1.02
CA GLN A 207 -7.82 -17.43 0.35
C GLN A 207 -8.16 -18.91 0.63
N TYR A 208 -9.44 -19.20 0.85
CA TYR A 208 -9.94 -20.56 1.06
C TYR A 208 -9.59 -21.52 -0.08
N SER A 209 -9.65 -21.01 -1.31
CA SER A 209 -9.24 -21.72 -2.51
C SER A 209 -8.09 -20.96 -3.17
N LYS A 210 -7.13 -21.67 -3.77
CA LYS A 210 -6.04 -21.07 -4.57
C LYS A 210 -4.98 -20.27 -3.78
N GLY A 211 -4.89 -20.42 -2.45
CA GLY A 211 -3.76 -19.94 -1.66
C GLY A 211 -3.76 -18.42 -1.42
N ALA A 212 -2.74 -17.70 -1.89
CA ALA A 212 -2.50 -16.27 -1.58
C ALA A 212 -2.26 -15.96 -0.08
N PRO A 213 -1.27 -16.59 0.58
CA PRO A 213 -0.90 -16.20 1.94
C PRO A 213 -0.52 -14.71 2.03
N LEU A 214 -1.02 -14.08 3.08
CA LEU A 214 -0.79 -12.71 3.47
C LEU A 214 -0.24 -12.71 4.89
N LEU A 215 0.83 -11.96 5.10
CA LEU A 215 1.35 -11.62 6.42
C LEU A 215 1.79 -10.16 6.38
N GLN A 216 1.21 -9.32 7.23
CA GLN A 216 1.61 -7.94 7.43
C GLN A 216 1.92 -7.72 8.91
N THR A 217 3.06 -7.10 9.18
CA THR A 217 3.48 -6.71 10.51
C THR A 217 3.76 -5.21 10.51
N ASP A 218 3.14 -4.50 11.44
CA ASP A 218 3.26 -3.06 11.58
C ASP A 218 3.80 -2.72 12.96
N LEU A 219 4.73 -1.77 13.00
CA LEU A 219 5.23 -1.16 14.23
C LEU A 219 5.29 0.35 14.06
N SER A 220 4.66 1.10 14.94
CA SER A 220 4.81 2.56 15.02
C SER A 220 5.10 3.03 16.44
N TYR A 221 5.81 4.14 16.54
CA TYR A 221 6.22 4.73 17.80
C TYR A 221 6.30 6.25 17.66
N GLY A 222 5.80 6.98 18.66
CA GLY A 222 5.87 8.43 18.74
C GLY A 222 6.40 8.90 20.10
N THR A 223 7.20 9.96 20.07
CA THR A 223 7.70 10.66 21.26
C THR A 223 7.58 12.17 21.08
N ALA A 224 7.40 12.88 22.19
CA ALA A 224 7.44 14.34 22.20
C ALA A 224 8.88 14.81 21.97
N LEU A 225 9.02 15.94 21.27
CA LEU A 225 10.27 16.65 21.09
C LEU A 225 10.13 18.07 21.65
N GLY A 226 10.81 18.35 22.77
CA GLY A 226 10.71 19.66 23.43
C GLY A 226 9.28 20.02 23.87
N GLU A 227 8.98 21.31 23.84
CA GLU A 227 7.64 21.83 24.14
C GLU A 227 6.81 21.93 22.85
N GLY A 228 5.84 21.03 22.70
CA GLY A 228 4.89 21.04 21.58
C GLY A 228 5.35 20.38 20.29
N GLY A 229 6.59 19.88 20.21
CA GLY A 229 7.07 19.11 19.07
C GLY A 229 6.84 17.60 19.20
N PHE A 230 7.01 16.88 18.10
CA PHE A 230 6.88 15.44 18.04
C PHE A 230 7.87 14.80 17.06
N PHE A 231 8.22 13.56 17.33
CA PHE A 231 8.83 12.65 16.37
C PHE A 231 8.03 11.37 16.34
N ARG A 232 7.73 10.89 15.14
CA ARG A 232 7.01 9.65 14.93
C ARG A 232 7.67 8.84 13.84
N ALA A 233 7.80 7.54 14.08
CA ALA A 233 8.30 6.58 13.11
C ALA A 233 7.32 5.42 12.96
N ALA A 234 7.28 4.86 11.76
CA ALA A 234 6.48 3.69 11.45
C ALA A 234 7.24 2.79 10.48
N VAL A 235 7.14 1.49 10.71
CA VAL A 235 7.66 0.42 9.84
C VAL A 235 6.53 -0.56 9.57
N GLU A 236 6.43 -1.01 8.34
CA GLU A 236 5.50 -2.02 7.86
C GLU A 236 6.30 -3.05 7.06
N ALA A 237 6.17 -4.32 7.42
CA ALA A 237 6.69 -5.44 6.66
C ALA A 237 5.52 -6.27 6.14
N LYS A 238 5.41 -6.41 4.83
CA LYS A 238 4.29 -7.10 4.17
C LYS A 238 4.82 -8.19 3.25
N TYR A 239 4.29 -9.40 3.43
CA TYR A 239 4.37 -10.50 2.50
C TYR A 239 2.96 -10.77 1.96
N HIS A 240 2.78 -10.76 0.65
CA HIS A 240 1.51 -11.10 0.04
C HIS A 240 1.76 -11.87 -1.25
N ASP A 241 1.50 -13.17 -1.21
CA ASP A 241 1.58 -14.00 -2.40
C ASP A 241 0.30 -13.89 -3.22
N ARG A 242 0.37 -14.23 -4.50
CA ARG A 242 -0.79 -14.22 -5.40
C ARG A 242 -1.62 -15.48 -5.23
N ALA A 243 -2.89 -15.38 -5.59
CA ALA A 243 -3.74 -16.55 -5.75
C ALA A 243 -3.35 -17.31 -7.04
N ASP A 244 -3.46 -18.64 -6.99
CA ASP A 244 -3.37 -19.47 -8.19
C ASP A 244 -4.48 -19.11 -9.17
N SER A 245 -4.13 -19.04 -10.46
CA SER A 245 -5.09 -18.70 -11.51
C SER A 245 -6.20 -19.75 -11.60
N SER A 246 -7.41 -19.29 -11.90
CA SER A 246 -8.52 -20.15 -12.34
C SER A 246 -8.51 -20.38 -13.85
N ALA A 247 -7.65 -19.69 -14.59
CA ALA A 247 -7.52 -19.88 -16.03
C ALA A 247 -6.98 -21.26 -16.35
N ASP A 248 -7.53 -21.88 -17.39
CA ASP A 248 -7.00 -23.13 -17.91
C ASP A 248 -5.52 -22.97 -18.28
N ALA A 249 -4.76 -24.02 -18.01
CA ALA A 249 -3.43 -24.18 -18.54
C ALA A 249 -3.49 -24.03 -20.05
N VAL A 250 -2.65 -23.18 -20.63
CA VAL A 250 -2.46 -23.12 -22.09
C VAL A 250 -1.25 -24.02 -22.39
N PRO A 251 -1.48 -25.25 -22.88
CA PRO A 251 -0.40 -26.22 -23.07
C PRO A 251 0.40 -25.98 -24.36
N ARG A 252 0.04 -24.98 -25.17
CA ARG A 252 0.68 -24.72 -26.47
C ARG A 252 0.81 -23.22 -26.70
N ILE A 253 2.05 -22.74 -26.78
CA ILE A 253 2.44 -21.35 -27.02
C ILE A 253 2.73 -21.13 -28.52
N LEU A 254 3.10 -22.19 -29.23
CA LEU A 254 3.46 -22.20 -30.64
C LEU A 254 2.50 -23.09 -31.45
N PRO A 255 1.21 -22.72 -31.59
CA PRO A 255 0.30 -23.51 -32.40
C PRO A 255 0.74 -23.49 -33.88
N LEU A 256 1.02 -24.68 -34.43
CA LEU A 256 1.23 -24.83 -35.87
C LEU A 256 -0.11 -24.71 -36.61
N VAL A 257 -0.04 -24.38 -37.90
CA VAL A 257 -1.18 -24.47 -38.82
C VAL A 257 -1.79 -25.87 -38.68
N ASN A 258 -3.11 -25.94 -38.47
CA ASN A 258 -3.90 -27.17 -38.25
C ASN A 258 -3.81 -27.82 -36.86
N GLY A 259 -3.32 -27.11 -35.83
CA GLY A 259 -3.42 -27.60 -34.44
C GLY A 259 -2.50 -28.77 -34.11
N GLN A 260 -1.44 -28.98 -34.90
CA GLN A 260 -0.38 -29.94 -34.57
C GLN A 260 0.45 -29.46 -33.37
N PRO A 261 0.89 -30.36 -32.47
CA PRO A 261 1.83 -30.00 -31.40
C PRO A 261 3.18 -29.56 -32.00
N ASP A 262 3.74 -28.44 -31.55
CA ASP A 262 5.09 -28.03 -31.93
C ASP A 262 6.12 -28.87 -31.16
N PRO A 263 7.11 -29.51 -31.82
CA PRO A 263 8.14 -30.31 -31.14
C PRO A 263 8.94 -29.56 -30.08
N ARG A 264 9.02 -28.22 -30.16
CA ARG A 264 9.64 -27.38 -29.12
C ARG A 264 8.84 -27.43 -27.82
N GLU A 265 7.53 -27.59 -27.87
CA GLU A 265 6.67 -27.72 -26.68
C GLU A 265 6.95 -29.01 -25.89
N ALA A 266 7.52 -30.04 -26.53
CA ALA A 266 7.87 -31.29 -25.85
C ALA A 266 9.07 -31.13 -24.90
N THR A 267 9.88 -30.08 -25.07
CA THR A 267 11.07 -29.80 -24.23
C THR A 267 10.90 -28.57 -23.35
N LEU A 268 9.78 -27.84 -23.48
CA LEU A 268 9.49 -26.66 -22.66
C LEU A 268 8.93 -27.08 -21.29
N ASP A 269 9.72 -26.89 -20.24
CA ASP A 269 9.28 -27.05 -18.84
C ASP A 269 8.58 -25.76 -18.34
N HIS A 270 7.48 -25.38 -19.00
CA HIS A 270 6.59 -24.33 -18.50
C HIS A 270 5.20 -24.41 -19.13
N VAL A 271 4.17 -24.39 -18.28
CA VAL A 271 2.79 -24.18 -18.71
C VAL A 271 2.40 -22.77 -18.27
N TYR A 272 2.05 -21.92 -19.24
CA TYR A 272 1.43 -20.63 -18.92
C TYR A 272 -0.04 -20.87 -18.56
N ALA A 273 -0.45 -20.61 -17.32
CA ALA A 273 -1.85 -20.30 -17.08
C ALA A 273 -2.14 -18.98 -17.80
N GLY A 274 -3.25 -18.90 -18.56
CA GLY A 274 -3.60 -17.79 -19.46
C GLY A 274 -3.84 -16.41 -18.81
N GLY A 275 -3.29 -16.14 -17.63
CA GLY A 275 -3.19 -14.80 -17.08
C GLY A 275 -1.85 -14.18 -17.46
N TYR A 276 -1.87 -13.00 -18.09
CA TYR A 276 -0.71 -12.10 -18.08
C TYR A 276 -0.08 -12.14 -16.69
N GLY A 277 1.22 -12.46 -16.62
CA GLY A 277 1.93 -12.67 -15.37
C GLY A 277 1.60 -11.56 -14.37
N ARG A 278 0.71 -11.86 -13.43
CA ARG A 278 0.37 -10.93 -12.35
C ARG A 278 1.61 -10.88 -11.47
N SER A 279 2.43 -9.85 -11.67
CA SER A 279 3.48 -9.49 -10.73
C SER A 279 2.78 -9.14 -9.44
N ASN A 280 3.06 -9.89 -8.38
CA ASN A 280 2.70 -9.46 -7.04
C ASN A 280 3.97 -8.91 -6.38
N ARG A 281 3.77 -7.91 -5.52
CA ARG A 281 4.83 -7.49 -4.62
C ARG A 281 4.85 -8.50 -3.51
N ASP A 282 5.59 -9.58 -3.74
CA ASP A 282 5.66 -10.70 -2.83
C ASP A 282 6.16 -10.22 -1.47
N LYS A 283 7.09 -9.26 -1.43
CA LYS A 283 7.66 -8.70 -0.20
C LYS A 283 7.81 -7.19 -0.30
N MET A 284 7.38 -6.49 0.75
CA MET A 284 7.56 -5.05 0.93
C MET A 284 8.01 -4.75 2.35
N ILE A 285 8.96 -3.84 2.49
CA ILE A 285 9.31 -3.21 3.76
C ILE A 285 9.21 -1.71 3.54
N ASN A 286 8.25 -1.08 4.19
CA ASN A 286 8.05 0.36 4.16
C ASN A 286 8.44 0.94 5.51
N GLY A 287 9.20 2.02 5.50
CA GLY A 287 9.56 2.81 6.68
C GLY A 287 9.18 4.26 6.45
N SER A 288 8.79 4.96 7.51
CA SER A 288 8.53 6.38 7.45
C SER A 288 8.86 7.06 8.77
N TYR A 289 9.14 8.34 8.72
CA TYR A 289 9.10 9.21 9.88
C TYR A 289 8.39 10.53 9.58
N ASN A 290 7.84 11.13 10.63
CA ASN A 290 7.23 12.45 10.64
C ASN A 290 7.68 13.18 11.90
N ALA A 291 8.16 14.41 11.76
CA ALA A 291 8.68 15.19 12.87
C ALA A 291 8.37 16.66 12.72
N GLU A 292 8.05 17.30 13.85
CA GLU A 292 7.88 18.74 13.97
C GLU A 292 8.55 19.21 15.26
N LEU A 293 9.28 20.32 15.18
CA LEU A 293 9.94 20.97 16.30
C LEU A 293 9.63 22.47 16.27
N PRO A 294 8.81 22.97 17.20
CA PRO A 294 8.66 24.39 17.45
C PRO A 294 9.98 24.99 17.97
N VAL A 295 10.39 26.12 17.41
CA VAL A 295 11.57 26.88 17.84
C VAL A 295 11.09 28.28 18.23
N GLY A 296 10.78 28.45 19.52
CA GLY A 296 10.07 29.63 20.03
C GLY A 296 8.62 29.68 19.54
N ASP A 297 8.02 30.87 19.55
CA ASP A 297 6.57 31.03 19.31
C ASP A 297 6.19 31.12 17.82
N THR A 298 7.15 31.40 16.94
CA THR A 298 6.86 31.78 15.54
C THR A 298 7.44 30.82 14.50
N LEU A 299 8.48 30.06 14.84
CA LEU A 299 9.16 29.17 13.91
C LEU A 299 8.80 27.71 14.20
N ARG A 300 8.43 26.97 13.15
CA ARG A 300 8.23 25.52 13.22
C ARG A 300 9.10 24.85 12.17
N LEU A 301 9.99 23.98 12.63
CA LEU A 301 10.79 23.12 11.77
C LEU A 301 10.04 21.80 11.58
N TYR A 302 9.93 21.31 10.36
CA TYR A 302 9.29 20.03 10.07
C TYR A 302 10.19 19.19 9.16
N SER A 303 10.10 17.88 9.31
CA SER A 303 10.75 16.92 8.43
C SER A 303 9.95 15.62 8.40
N PHE A 304 9.80 15.05 7.21
CA PHE A 304 9.18 13.74 7.03
C PHE A 304 9.81 13.05 5.84
N SER A 305 9.82 11.72 5.88
CA SER A 305 10.33 10.91 4.77
C SER A 305 9.73 9.52 4.79
N THR A 306 9.77 8.87 3.63
CA THR A 306 9.38 7.48 3.43
C THR A 306 10.49 6.74 2.68
N LEU A 307 10.81 5.54 3.11
CA LEU A 307 11.75 4.64 2.45
C LEU A 307 11.08 3.28 2.25
N SER A 308 11.17 2.74 1.04
CA SER A 308 10.53 1.46 0.72
C SER A 308 11.51 0.54 0.02
N TYR A 309 11.52 -0.73 0.44
CA TYR A 309 12.16 -1.83 -0.26
C TYR A 309 11.10 -2.80 -0.74
N VAL A 310 11.08 -3.08 -2.04
CA VAL A 310 10.07 -3.93 -2.68
C VAL A 310 10.77 -5.01 -3.48
N THR A 311 10.34 -6.25 -3.30
CA THR A 311 10.69 -7.37 -4.17
C THR A 311 9.43 -7.90 -4.82
N SER A 312 9.42 -7.91 -6.15
CA SER A 312 8.35 -8.49 -6.94
C SER A 312 8.83 -9.79 -7.57
N GLY A 313 8.07 -10.87 -7.36
CA GLY A 313 8.31 -12.13 -8.02
C GLY A 313 7.44 -12.27 -9.26
N THR A 314 8.05 -12.50 -10.41
CA THR A 314 7.32 -13.00 -11.59
C THR A 314 7.44 -14.50 -11.60
N ARG A 315 6.48 -15.20 -11.00
CA ARG A 315 6.41 -16.66 -11.19
C ARG A 315 5.62 -16.94 -12.47
N ALA A 316 6.19 -17.72 -13.39
CA ALA A 316 5.37 -18.44 -14.37
C ALA A 316 4.34 -19.29 -13.58
N ALA A 317 3.17 -19.52 -14.15
CA ALA A 317 2.06 -20.15 -13.43
C ALA A 317 2.51 -21.46 -12.74
N ARG A 318 2.17 -21.60 -11.45
CA ARG A 318 2.39 -22.86 -10.75
C ARG A 318 1.21 -23.77 -11.05
N ILE A 319 1.48 -24.94 -11.61
CA ILE A 319 0.50 -26.00 -11.77
C ILE A 319 0.32 -26.67 -10.39
N SER A 320 -0.91 -26.73 -9.87
CA SER A 320 -1.27 -27.81 -8.94
C SER A 320 -1.42 -29.09 -9.76
N PRO A 321 -0.86 -30.24 -9.33
CA PRO A 321 -0.96 -31.49 -10.09
C PRO A 321 -2.44 -31.77 -10.40
N PRO A 322 -2.76 -32.27 -11.61
CA PRO A 322 -4.12 -32.61 -11.96
C PRO A 322 -4.69 -33.55 -10.89
N PRO A 323 -5.97 -33.42 -10.50
CA PRO A 323 -6.61 -34.43 -9.67
C PRO A 323 -6.39 -35.81 -10.34
N PRO A 324 -6.11 -36.86 -9.55
CA PRO A 324 -5.86 -38.19 -10.11
C PRO A 324 -6.97 -38.53 -11.10
N ALA A 325 -6.52 -38.90 -12.30
CA ALA A 325 -7.27 -38.93 -13.54
C ALA A 325 -8.79 -39.09 -13.36
N LEU A 326 -9.55 -38.18 -13.97
CA LEU A 326 -10.84 -38.54 -14.53
C LEU A 326 -10.59 -39.75 -15.45
N VAL A 327 -10.75 -40.94 -14.90
CA VAL A 327 -10.86 -42.19 -15.64
C VAL A 327 -11.94 -41.90 -16.66
N ALA A 328 -11.54 -41.79 -17.93
CA ALA A 328 -12.47 -41.68 -19.03
C ALA A 328 -13.44 -42.85 -18.89
N LYS A 329 -14.71 -42.55 -18.55
CA LYS A 329 -15.75 -43.56 -18.63
C LYS A 329 -15.75 -44.04 -20.09
N PRO A 330 -15.66 -45.36 -20.35
CA PRO A 330 -15.73 -45.86 -21.71
C PRO A 330 -17.06 -45.42 -22.31
N THR A 331 -16.99 -44.79 -23.48
CA THR A 331 -18.14 -44.43 -24.30
C THR A 331 -18.94 -45.72 -24.58
N PRO A 332 -20.25 -45.75 -24.31
CA PRO A 332 -21.05 -46.90 -24.71
C PRO A 332 -21.06 -46.96 -26.23
N THR A 333 -20.51 -48.03 -26.79
CA THR A 333 -20.73 -48.42 -28.18
C THR A 333 -22.23 -48.65 -28.38
N ALA A 334 -22.72 -48.19 -29.53
CA ALA A 334 -24.13 -48.19 -29.93
C ALA A 334 -24.82 -49.57 -29.81
#